data_AF-A0A554L934-F1
#
_entry.id   AF-A0A554L934-F1
#
_cell.length_a   1.000
_cell.length_b   1.000
_cell.length_c   1.000
_cell.angle_alpha   90.00
_cell.angle_beta   90.00
_cell.angle_gamma   90.00
#
_symmetry.space_group_name_H-M   'P 1'
#
loop_
_entity.id
_entity.type
_entity.pdbx_description
1 polymer ?
#
loop_
_entity_poly.entity_id
_entity_poly.type
_entity_poly.pdbx_seq_one_letter_code
_entity_poly.pdbx_strand_id
1 'polypeptide(L)'
;MSATSSETGGDLQSAELESPQPLHFKQEVVIKGLRYIFEGDIPVEPADFVWSVSVPNWEEQKPAADEMMRTEKISAGFDKWLERHNLGNGKVGFLEIENLDPPDNALAIRVDMVRTETEHLPPEFGYSRAEGVGSFLMQNLCTLADIKSWRVYLNPVDKGGKLGQGDIYHWYKRRGFDDPFKFPKEANYNEDMQRWPKEPDRTQAIASILQDF
;
A
#
# COMPACT_ATOMS: atom_id res chain seq x y z
N MET A 1 34.27 -12.29 64.72
CA MET A 1 32.91 -12.73 64.34
C MET A 1 32.33 -11.67 63.43
N SER A 2 31.92 -12.07 62.22
CA SER A 2 30.84 -11.48 61.40
C SER A 2 30.98 -10.01 60.94
N ALA A 3 30.67 -9.59 59.72
CA ALA A 3 30.28 -10.23 58.48
C ALA A 3 30.49 -9.20 57.35
N THR A 4 30.67 -9.73 56.15
CA THR A 4 30.74 -9.13 54.81
C THR A 4 29.57 -8.18 54.49
N SER A 5 29.79 -7.19 53.62
CA SER A 5 28.84 -6.80 52.56
C SER A 5 29.57 -6.01 51.48
N SER A 6 29.66 -6.65 50.32
CA SER A 6 30.08 -6.09 49.04
C SER A 6 28.97 -5.20 48.50
N GLU A 7 29.28 -3.98 48.08
CA GLU A 7 28.46 -3.23 47.12
C GLU A 7 29.26 -3.11 45.82
N THR A 8 29.15 -4.16 45.00
CA THR A 8 29.40 -4.07 43.57
C THR A 8 28.38 -3.12 42.99
N GLY A 9 28.85 -1.97 42.50
CA GLY A 9 28.08 -1.10 41.62
C GLY A 9 27.61 -1.91 40.42
N GLY A 10 26.31 -2.20 40.40
CA GLY A 10 25.67 -2.74 39.22
C GLY A 10 25.52 -1.62 38.22
N ASP A 11 26.26 -1.71 37.13
CA ASP A 11 25.96 -1.00 35.90
C ASP A 11 24.50 -1.25 35.55
N LEU A 12 23.66 -0.23 35.75
CA LEU A 12 22.39 -0.12 35.07
C LEU A 12 22.72 0.09 33.59
N GLN A 13 23.01 -1.00 32.90
CA GLN A 13 22.88 -1.06 31.45
C GLN A 13 21.44 -0.67 31.16
N SER A 14 21.30 0.60 30.78
CA SER A 14 20.11 1.11 30.16
C SER A 14 19.98 0.29 28.89
N ALA A 15 19.13 -0.74 28.93
CA ALA A 15 18.68 -1.37 27.71
C ALA A 15 18.04 -0.25 26.90
N GLU A 16 18.77 0.26 25.91
CA GLU A 16 18.18 1.02 24.82
C GLU A 16 17.05 0.14 24.29
N LEU A 17 15.82 0.47 24.67
CA LEU A 17 14.64 -0.06 24.03
C LEU A 17 14.74 0.37 22.58
N GLU A 18 15.25 -0.52 21.72
CA GLU A 18 15.27 -0.30 20.29
C GLU A 18 13.87 0.14 19.87
N SER A 19 13.78 1.34 19.31
CA SER A 19 12.51 1.85 18.80
C SER A 19 11.95 0.81 17.82
N PRO A 20 10.66 0.45 17.95
CA PRO A 20 10.07 -0.59 17.11
C PRO A 20 10.26 -0.20 15.64
N GLN A 21 10.79 -1.14 14.86
CA GLN A 21 11.13 -0.93 13.45
C GLN A 21 9.90 -1.18 12.56
N PRO A 22 9.82 -0.57 11.37
CA PRO A 22 8.81 -0.92 10.38
C PRO A 22 8.81 -2.42 10.07
N LEU A 23 7.61 -3.01 9.94
CA LEU A 23 7.47 -4.40 9.53
C LEU A 23 7.55 -4.49 8.01
N HIS A 24 8.65 -5.06 7.51
CA HIS A 24 8.79 -5.41 6.11
C HIS A 24 8.06 -6.73 5.80
N PHE A 25 7.30 -6.78 4.70
CA PHE A 25 6.61 -7.99 4.28
C PHE A 25 6.71 -8.26 2.78
N LYS A 26 6.63 -9.55 2.45
CA LYS A 26 6.53 -10.06 1.09
C LYS A 26 5.75 -11.37 1.11
N GLN A 27 4.58 -11.40 0.49
CA GLN A 27 3.66 -12.54 0.56
C GLN A 27 3.02 -12.84 -0.81
N GLU A 28 2.86 -14.12 -1.12
CA GLU A 28 2.04 -14.55 -2.26
C GLU A 28 0.55 -14.41 -1.93
N VAL A 29 -0.20 -13.75 -2.81
CA VAL A 29 -1.64 -13.50 -2.67
C VAL A 29 -2.39 -13.89 -3.94
N VAL A 30 -3.69 -14.11 -3.82
CA VAL A 30 -4.56 -14.39 -4.97
C VAL A 30 -5.56 -13.25 -5.15
N ILE A 31 -5.52 -12.59 -6.30
CA ILE A 31 -6.44 -11.50 -6.67
C ILE A 31 -7.22 -11.96 -7.89
N LYS A 32 -8.54 -12.08 -7.75
CA LYS A 32 -9.45 -12.52 -8.83
C LYS A 32 -9.02 -13.84 -9.51
N GLY A 33 -8.43 -14.75 -8.75
CA GLY A 33 -8.01 -16.08 -9.22
C GLY A 33 -6.60 -16.13 -9.82
N LEU A 34 -5.89 -15.00 -9.91
CA LEU A 34 -4.50 -14.93 -10.35
C LEU A 34 -3.56 -14.72 -9.15
N ARG A 35 -2.36 -15.30 -9.22
CA ARG A 35 -1.34 -15.22 -8.17
C ARG A 35 -0.51 -13.96 -8.34
N TYR A 36 -0.19 -13.30 -7.23
CA TYR A 36 0.65 -12.11 -7.19
C TYR A 36 1.56 -12.14 -5.97
N ILE A 37 2.57 -11.28 -5.98
CA ILE A 37 3.38 -10.96 -4.81
C ILE A 37 2.94 -9.61 -4.30
N PHE A 38 2.50 -9.54 -3.04
CA PHE A 38 2.20 -8.31 -2.32
C PHE A 38 3.36 -8.01 -1.36
N GLU A 39 3.95 -6.83 -1.49
CA GLU A 39 5.14 -6.46 -0.73
C GLU A 39 5.18 -4.97 -0.39
N GLY A 40 5.88 -4.65 0.71
CA GLY A 40 6.11 -3.30 1.18
C GLY A 40 6.45 -3.26 2.67
N ASP A 41 6.30 -2.07 3.26
CA ASP A 41 6.57 -1.83 4.68
C ASP A 41 5.30 -1.39 5.41
N ILE A 42 5.20 -1.72 6.68
CA ILE A 42 4.14 -1.26 7.58
C ILE A 42 4.82 -0.48 8.71
N PRO A 43 4.66 0.85 8.77
CA PRO A 43 5.27 1.62 9.83
C PRO A 43 4.53 1.40 11.16
N VAL A 44 5.23 1.65 12.27
CA VAL A 44 4.66 1.49 13.62
C VAL A 44 3.59 2.55 13.89
N GLU A 45 3.91 3.79 13.53
CA GLU A 45 3.06 4.98 13.54
C GLU A 45 2.87 5.47 12.08
N PRO A 46 1.93 6.38 11.79
CA PRO A 46 1.82 6.98 10.48
C PRO A 46 3.16 7.56 9.97
N ALA A 47 3.53 7.18 8.76
CA ALA A 47 4.74 7.61 8.06
C ALA A 47 4.49 7.51 6.55
N ASP A 48 5.42 8.00 5.73
CA ASP A 48 5.40 7.75 4.29
C ASP A 48 5.78 6.29 4.01
N PHE A 49 4.99 5.60 3.19
CA PHE A 49 5.33 4.24 2.74
C PHE A 49 4.67 3.88 1.42
N VAL A 50 5.16 2.80 0.84
CA VAL A 50 4.73 2.29 -0.46
C VAL A 50 4.41 0.81 -0.36
N TRP A 51 3.30 0.42 -0.97
CA TRP A 51 2.98 -0.96 -1.25
C TRP A 51 2.94 -1.25 -2.74
N SER A 52 3.36 -2.45 -3.11
CA SER A 52 3.30 -2.91 -4.50
C SER A 52 2.77 -4.32 -4.64
N VAL A 53 2.18 -4.57 -5.81
CA VAL A 53 1.72 -5.89 -6.25
C VAL A 53 2.43 -6.21 -7.55
N SER A 54 3.08 -7.38 -7.59
CA SER A 54 3.90 -7.83 -8.71
C SER A 54 3.45 -9.20 -9.23
N VAL A 55 3.65 -9.46 -10.52
CA VAL A 55 3.49 -10.82 -11.07
C VAL A 55 4.67 -11.70 -10.58
N PRO A 56 4.41 -12.94 -10.13
CA PRO A 56 5.40 -13.75 -9.43
C PRO A 56 6.54 -14.27 -10.32
N ASN A 57 6.29 -14.41 -11.62
CA ASN A 57 7.21 -15.01 -12.60
C ASN A 57 7.75 -13.99 -13.61
N TRP A 58 7.83 -12.70 -13.23
CA TRP A 58 8.28 -11.65 -14.14
C TRP A 58 9.66 -11.91 -14.74
N GLU A 59 10.64 -12.33 -13.93
CA GLU A 59 12.01 -12.56 -14.41
C GLU A 59 12.08 -13.63 -15.52
N GLU A 60 11.20 -14.64 -15.46
CA GLU A 60 11.09 -15.66 -16.51
C GLU A 60 10.38 -15.13 -17.76
N GLN A 61 9.43 -14.20 -17.57
CA GLN A 61 8.64 -13.59 -18.64
C GLN A 61 9.36 -12.45 -19.35
N LYS A 62 10.30 -11.78 -18.68
CA LYS A 62 11.01 -10.59 -19.18
C LYS A 62 11.72 -10.83 -20.52
N PRO A 63 12.48 -11.92 -20.74
CA PRO A 63 13.09 -12.18 -22.05
C PRO A 63 12.06 -12.35 -23.18
N ALA A 64 10.90 -12.96 -22.88
CA ALA A 64 9.83 -13.10 -23.85
C ALA A 64 9.17 -11.76 -24.17
N ALA A 65 8.98 -10.89 -23.17
CA ALA A 65 8.50 -9.52 -23.37
C ALA A 65 9.48 -8.70 -24.21
N ASP A 66 10.78 -8.81 -23.95
CA ASP A 66 11.84 -8.12 -24.70
C ASP A 66 11.84 -8.53 -26.18
N GLU A 67 11.70 -9.82 -26.46
CA GLU A 67 11.58 -10.32 -27.83
C GLU A 67 10.28 -9.85 -28.52
N MET A 68 9.17 -9.78 -27.78
CA MET A 68 7.91 -9.24 -28.29
C MET A 68 8.00 -7.74 -28.59
N MET A 69 8.76 -6.96 -27.80
CA MET A 69 9.08 -5.56 -28.12
C MET A 69 9.92 -5.45 -29.39
N ARG A 70 10.96 -6.29 -29.51
CA ARG A 70 11.86 -6.31 -30.68
C ARG A 70 11.14 -6.65 -31.98
N THR A 71 10.13 -7.52 -31.90
CA THR A 71 9.31 -7.97 -33.05
C THR A 71 8.05 -7.13 -33.27
N GLU A 72 7.93 -5.99 -32.58
CA GLU A 72 6.80 -5.04 -32.67
C GLU A 72 5.43 -5.65 -32.34
N LYS A 73 5.39 -6.76 -31.59
CA LYS A 73 4.14 -7.35 -31.07
C LYS A 73 3.54 -6.54 -29.92
N ILE A 74 4.40 -5.84 -29.17
CA ILE A 74 4.02 -4.84 -28.18
C ILE A 74 4.78 -3.54 -28.45
N SER A 75 4.23 -2.40 -27.99
CA SER A 75 4.77 -1.07 -28.31
C SER A 75 6.24 -0.93 -27.93
N ALA A 76 7.06 -0.41 -28.85
CA ALA A 76 8.40 0.04 -28.52
C ALA A 76 8.34 1.12 -27.42
N GLY A 77 9.14 0.99 -26.35
CA GLY A 77 9.15 1.91 -25.21
C GLY A 77 8.21 1.54 -24.05
N PHE A 78 7.60 0.36 -24.10
CA PHE A 78 6.79 -0.17 -23.00
C PHE A 78 7.58 -0.27 -21.68
N ASP A 79 8.82 -0.75 -21.75
CA ASP A 79 9.80 -0.77 -20.67
C ASP A 79 9.99 0.61 -20.00
N LYS A 80 10.24 1.66 -20.79
CA LYS A 80 10.43 3.02 -20.29
C LYS A 80 9.16 3.60 -19.68
N TRP A 81 8.00 3.24 -20.21
CA TRP A 81 6.72 3.64 -19.64
C TRP A 81 6.52 2.98 -18.27
N LEU A 82 6.77 1.67 -18.15
CA LEU A 82 6.69 0.94 -16.89
C LEU A 82 7.63 1.53 -15.84
N GLU A 83 8.89 1.79 -16.19
CA GLU A 83 9.86 2.42 -15.28
C GLU A 83 9.40 3.80 -14.80
N ARG A 84 8.95 4.66 -15.72
CA ARG A 84 8.44 6.00 -15.39
C ARG A 84 7.24 5.99 -14.44
N HIS A 85 6.52 4.88 -14.37
CA HIS A 85 5.30 4.75 -13.58
C HIS A 85 5.46 3.84 -12.36
N ASN A 86 6.70 3.48 -11.97
CA ASN A 86 7.02 2.53 -10.89
C ASN A 86 6.44 1.12 -11.09
N LEU A 87 6.16 0.76 -12.34
CA LEU A 87 5.58 -0.52 -12.79
C LEU A 87 6.62 -1.42 -13.48
N GLY A 88 7.91 -1.07 -13.38
CA GLY A 88 9.01 -1.93 -13.82
C GLY A 88 9.15 -3.20 -12.96
N ASN A 89 9.86 -4.20 -13.48
CA ASN A 89 10.14 -5.46 -12.79
C ASN A 89 8.88 -6.27 -12.39
N GLY A 90 7.84 -6.24 -13.23
CA GLY A 90 6.63 -7.05 -13.03
C GLY A 90 5.62 -6.46 -12.05
N LYS A 91 5.87 -5.25 -11.55
CA LYS A 91 4.90 -4.51 -10.72
C LYS A 91 3.70 -4.11 -11.58
N VAL A 92 2.51 -4.49 -11.14
CA VAL A 92 1.22 -4.22 -11.80
C VAL A 92 0.30 -3.36 -10.95
N GLY A 93 0.66 -3.13 -9.70
CA GLY A 93 -0.06 -2.29 -8.76
C GLY A 93 0.89 -1.58 -7.82
N PHE A 94 0.56 -0.35 -7.50
CA PHE A 94 1.32 0.52 -6.61
C PHE A 94 0.36 1.41 -5.82
N LEU A 95 0.65 1.56 -4.54
CA LEU A 95 -0.06 2.43 -3.61
C LEU A 95 0.96 3.25 -2.83
N GLU A 96 0.90 4.57 -2.96
CA GLU A 96 1.73 5.53 -2.26
C GLU A 96 0.93 6.28 -1.22
N ILE A 97 1.51 6.32 -0.02
CA ILE A 97 0.86 6.79 1.18
C ILE A 97 1.80 7.81 1.83
N GLU A 98 1.25 8.97 2.14
CA GLU A 98 1.92 10.06 2.85
C GLU A 98 1.47 10.06 4.32
N ASN A 99 2.39 10.42 5.22
CA ASN A 99 2.03 10.85 6.56
C ASN A 99 1.14 12.09 6.48
N LEU A 100 0.14 12.17 7.36
CA LEU A 100 -0.69 13.35 7.47
C LEU A 100 -0.84 13.74 8.94
N ASP A 101 -0.49 14.99 9.25
CA ASP A 101 -0.70 15.59 10.56
C ASP A 101 -1.96 16.48 10.52
N PRO A 102 -3.16 15.94 10.80
CA PRO A 102 -4.37 16.74 10.80
C PRO A 102 -4.38 17.72 11.99
N PRO A 103 -5.14 18.82 11.93
CA PRO A 103 -5.17 19.83 12.99
C PRO A 103 -5.56 19.31 14.39
N ASP A 104 -6.33 18.22 14.44
CA ASP A 104 -6.72 17.58 15.70
C ASP A 104 -5.72 16.54 16.21
N ASN A 105 -4.56 16.44 15.56
CA ASN A 105 -3.45 15.52 15.88
C ASN A 105 -3.86 14.04 15.92
N ALA A 106 -4.96 13.68 15.23
CA ALA A 106 -5.32 12.28 15.07
C ALA A 106 -4.30 11.56 14.18
N LEU A 107 -3.97 10.32 14.52
CA LEU A 107 -3.12 9.47 13.67
C LEU A 107 -3.80 9.30 12.31
N ALA A 108 -3.15 9.78 11.24
CA ALA A 108 -3.73 9.79 9.92
C ALA A 108 -2.70 9.55 8.84
N ILE A 109 -3.18 8.97 7.75
CA ILE A 109 -2.42 8.79 6.51
C ILE A 109 -3.24 9.34 5.35
N ARG A 110 -2.54 9.70 4.27
CA ARG A 110 -3.15 10.17 3.04
C ARG A 110 -2.74 9.27 1.88
N VAL A 111 -3.71 8.83 1.10
CA VAL A 111 -3.45 8.16 -0.17
C VAL A 111 -3.10 9.23 -1.20
N ASP A 112 -1.83 9.29 -1.62
CA ASP A 112 -1.44 10.17 -2.72
C ASP A 112 -1.78 9.54 -4.07
N MET A 113 -1.51 8.25 -4.23
CA MET A 113 -1.69 7.57 -5.50
C MET A 113 -2.02 6.09 -5.36
N VAL A 114 -3.03 5.65 -6.11
CA VAL A 114 -3.25 4.24 -6.45
C VAL A 114 -3.04 4.12 -7.96
N ARG A 115 -2.09 3.29 -8.39
CA ARG A 115 -1.84 3.04 -9.80
C ARG A 115 -1.85 1.54 -10.08
N THR A 116 -2.53 1.16 -11.16
CA THR A 116 -2.55 -0.23 -11.63
C THR A 116 -2.37 -0.26 -13.12
N GLU A 117 -1.52 -1.16 -13.60
CA GLU A 117 -1.37 -1.41 -15.02
C GLU A 117 -1.23 -2.90 -15.30
N THR A 118 -2.16 -3.42 -16.08
CA THR A 118 -2.16 -4.80 -16.54
C THR A 118 -2.47 -4.90 -18.03
N GLU A 119 -2.94 -3.84 -18.69
CA GLU A 119 -3.36 -3.93 -20.09
C GLU A 119 -2.20 -3.97 -21.05
N HIS A 120 -1.09 -3.36 -20.67
CA HIS A 120 0.11 -3.36 -21.49
C HIS A 120 0.93 -4.65 -21.34
N LEU A 121 0.56 -5.55 -20.43
CA LEU A 121 1.18 -6.87 -20.34
C LEU A 121 0.79 -7.74 -21.54
N PRO A 122 1.73 -8.52 -22.10
CA PRO A 122 1.43 -9.49 -23.15
C PRO A 122 0.30 -10.46 -22.77
N PRO A 123 -0.68 -10.72 -23.67
CA PRO A 123 -1.76 -11.67 -23.44
C PRO A 123 -1.28 -13.06 -23.00
N GLU A 124 -0.15 -13.51 -23.54
CA GLU A 124 0.46 -14.82 -23.28
C GLU A 124 0.89 -15.00 -21.81
N PHE A 125 1.04 -13.91 -21.07
CA PHE A 125 1.42 -13.96 -19.65
C PHE A 125 0.22 -14.24 -18.75
N GLY A 126 -1.02 -14.17 -19.26
CA GLY A 126 -2.25 -14.44 -18.51
C GLY A 126 -2.66 -13.33 -17.53
N TYR A 127 -1.85 -12.29 -17.38
CA TYR A 127 -2.13 -11.11 -16.55
C TYR A 127 -2.65 -9.92 -17.36
N SER A 128 -2.69 -10.02 -18.70
CA SER A 128 -3.18 -8.94 -19.56
C SER A 128 -4.63 -8.59 -19.21
N ARG A 129 -4.88 -7.30 -18.94
CA ARG A 129 -6.19 -6.76 -18.53
C ARG A 129 -6.76 -7.39 -17.25
N ALA A 130 -5.92 -7.98 -16.41
CA ALA A 130 -6.37 -8.48 -15.11
C ALA A 130 -6.86 -7.32 -14.23
N GLU A 131 -8.00 -7.53 -13.57
CA GLU A 131 -8.67 -6.52 -12.74
C GLU A 131 -8.51 -6.78 -11.24
N GLY A 132 -8.79 -5.76 -10.43
CA GLY A 132 -8.97 -5.92 -8.98
C GLY A 132 -7.75 -5.58 -8.12
N VAL A 133 -6.56 -5.41 -8.71
CA VAL A 133 -5.33 -5.05 -7.98
C VAL A 133 -5.50 -3.75 -7.16
N GLY A 134 -6.10 -2.72 -7.74
CA GLY A 134 -6.32 -1.44 -7.05
C GLY A 134 -7.32 -1.57 -5.91
N SER A 135 -8.38 -2.37 -6.10
CA SER A 135 -9.32 -2.68 -5.01
C SER A 135 -8.62 -3.43 -3.88
N PHE A 136 -7.80 -4.42 -4.22
CA PHE A 136 -7.04 -5.21 -3.25
C PHE A 136 -6.13 -4.31 -2.40
N LEU A 137 -5.33 -3.45 -3.02
CA LEU A 137 -4.44 -2.51 -2.32
C LEU A 137 -5.21 -1.63 -1.34
N MET A 138 -6.30 -1.02 -1.81
CA MET A 138 -7.14 -0.15 -0.98
C MET A 138 -7.89 -0.89 0.13
N GLN A 139 -8.30 -2.16 -0.07
CA GLN A 139 -8.94 -2.97 0.98
C GLN A 139 -7.97 -3.29 2.11
N ASN A 140 -6.75 -3.68 1.75
CA ASN A 140 -5.68 -3.91 2.71
C ASN A 140 -5.33 -2.61 3.44
N LEU A 141 -5.28 -1.47 2.75
CA LEU A 141 -5.00 -0.19 3.41
C LEU A 141 -6.09 0.18 4.43
N CYS A 142 -7.36 0.06 4.05
CA CYS A 142 -8.47 0.34 4.96
C CYS A 142 -8.44 -0.59 6.18
N THR A 143 -8.08 -1.87 5.97
CA THR A 143 -7.98 -2.85 7.06
C THR A 143 -6.80 -2.54 7.98
N LEU A 144 -5.65 -2.16 7.44
CA LEU A 144 -4.52 -1.70 8.25
C LEU A 144 -4.93 -0.51 9.11
N ALA A 145 -5.55 0.50 8.49
CA ALA A 145 -6.02 1.70 9.17
C ALA A 145 -7.04 1.37 10.27
N ASP A 146 -7.94 0.41 10.04
CA ASP A 146 -8.89 -0.07 11.05
C ASP A 146 -8.17 -0.76 12.22
N ILE A 147 -7.18 -1.62 11.94
CA ILE A 147 -6.39 -2.31 12.98
C ILE A 147 -5.57 -1.31 13.80
N LYS A 148 -4.94 -0.34 13.15
CA LYS A 148 -4.06 0.66 13.76
C LYS A 148 -4.81 1.90 14.27
N SER A 149 -6.13 1.96 14.08
CA SER A 149 -6.97 3.12 14.40
C SER A 149 -6.53 4.43 13.71
N TRP A 150 -6.07 4.34 12.47
CA TRP A 150 -5.67 5.51 11.66
C TRP A 150 -6.82 6.05 10.81
N ARG A 151 -6.92 7.36 10.69
CA ARG A 151 -7.79 7.98 9.69
C ARG A 151 -7.14 7.92 8.32
N VAL A 152 -7.96 7.76 7.28
CA VAL A 152 -7.49 7.74 5.90
C VAL A 152 -8.09 8.92 5.15
N TYR A 153 -7.22 9.72 4.55
CA TYR A 153 -7.57 10.79 3.63
C TYR A 153 -7.22 10.34 2.22
N LEU A 154 -8.03 10.71 1.23
CA LEU A 154 -7.68 10.49 -0.17
C LEU A 154 -8.22 11.60 -1.03
N ASN A 155 -7.43 12.01 -2.02
CA ASN A 155 -7.93 12.89 -3.05
C ASN A 155 -8.71 12.05 -4.09
N PRO A 156 -10.00 12.30 -4.34
CA PRO A 156 -10.80 11.51 -5.27
C PRO A 156 -10.57 11.87 -6.74
N VAL A 157 -9.64 12.80 -7.05
CA VAL A 157 -9.33 13.20 -8.42
C VAL A 157 -8.57 12.10 -9.14
N ASP A 158 -9.05 11.78 -10.33
CA ASP A 158 -8.39 10.84 -11.22
C ASP A 158 -7.05 11.41 -11.72
N LYS A 159 -5.94 10.76 -11.35
CA LYS A 159 -4.57 11.07 -11.82
C LYS A 159 -4.16 10.20 -13.02
N GLY A 160 -5.11 9.70 -13.84
CA GLY A 160 -4.83 9.03 -15.11
C GLY A 160 -5.28 7.56 -15.19
N GLY A 161 -6.35 7.20 -14.49
CA GLY A 161 -7.00 5.90 -14.53
C GLY A 161 -8.06 5.78 -15.61
N LYS A 162 -8.67 4.59 -15.70
CA LYS A 162 -9.71 4.26 -16.69
C LYS A 162 -11.12 4.52 -16.21
N LEU A 163 -11.29 4.75 -14.91
CA LEU A 163 -12.60 4.96 -14.30
C LEU A 163 -12.92 6.45 -14.32
N GLY A 164 -14.15 6.79 -14.69
CA GLY A 164 -14.62 8.16 -14.57
C GLY A 164 -14.61 8.61 -13.10
N GLN A 165 -14.42 9.92 -12.88
CA GLN A 165 -14.36 10.51 -11.53
C GLN A 165 -15.59 10.13 -10.67
N GLY A 166 -16.79 10.08 -11.26
CA GLY A 166 -18.00 9.66 -10.54
C GLY A 166 -17.96 8.21 -10.06
N ASP A 167 -17.43 7.29 -10.87
CA ASP A 167 -17.33 5.87 -10.52
C ASP A 167 -16.31 5.64 -9.41
N ILE A 168 -15.16 6.31 -9.49
CA ILE A 168 -14.12 6.34 -8.46
C ILE A 168 -14.72 6.86 -7.15
N TYR A 169 -15.43 7.98 -7.20
CA TYR A 169 -16.09 8.58 -6.04
C TYR A 169 -17.08 7.63 -5.36
N HIS A 170 -18.00 7.06 -6.14
CA HIS A 170 -18.97 6.09 -5.62
C HIS A 170 -18.31 4.83 -5.08
N TRP A 171 -17.20 4.41 -5.68
CA TRP A 171 -16.42 3.28 -5.19
C TRP A 171 -15.83 3.57 -3.80
N TYR A 172 -15.24 4.75 -3.58
CA TYR A 172 -14.77 5.18 -2.27
C TYR A 172 -15.90 5.29 -1.25
N LYS A 173 -17.06 5.86 -1.62
CA LYS A 173 -18.25 5.92 -0.76
C LYS A 173 -18.66 4.55 -0.22
N ARG A 174 -18.71 3.52 -1.07
CA ARG A 174 -19.05 2.14 -0.67
C ARG A 174 -18.04 1.55 0.32
N ARG A 175 -16.82 2.10 0.41
CA ARG A 175 -15.79 1.71 1.37
C ARG A 175 -15.75 2.56 2.63
N GLY A 176 -16.75 3.42 2.79
CA GLY A 176 -16.96 4.20 4.00
C GLY A 176 -16.19 5.51 4.04
N PHE A 177 -15.70 5.98 2.89
CA PHE A 177 -15.22 7.34 2.77
C PHE A 177 -16.41 8.31 2.71
N ASP A 178 -16.29 9.42 3.41
CA ASP A 178 -17.25 10.51 3.47
C ASP A 178 -16.79 11.71 2.65
N ASP A 179 -17.74 12.59 2.32
CA ASP A 179 -17.44 13.78 1.50
C ASP A 179 -16.52 14.73 2.29
N PRO A 180 -15.62 15.48 1.61
CA PRO A 180 -14.67 16.37 2.26
C PRO A 180 -15.32 17.41 3.19
N PHE A 181 -16.53 17.83 2.85
CA PHE A 181 -17.26 18.91 3.53
C PHE A 181 -18.06 18.47 4.77
N LYS A 182 -18.04 17.19 5.13
CA LYS A 182 -18.74 16.69 6.32
C LYS A 182 -17.98 16.90 7.63
N PHE A 183 -16.70 17.29 7.56
CA PHE A 183 -15.82 17.47 8.71
C PHE A 183 -15.32 18.92 8.84
N PRO A 184 -14.84 19.35 10.03
CA PRO A 184 -14.49 20.75 10.28
C PRO A 184 -13.47 21.31 9.27
N LYS A 185 -13.77 22.51 8.74
CA LYS A 185 -12.98 23.19 7.70
C LYS A 185 -11.78 23.93 8.31
N GLU A 186 -10.67 23.24 8.54
CA GLU A 186 -9.48 23.93 9.08
C GLU A 186 -8.13 23.57 8.41
N ALA A 187 -8.08 22.90 7.26
CA ALA A 187 -6.77 22.54 6.66
C ALA A 187 -6.70 22.41 5.13
N ASN A 188 -5.47 22.34 4.61
CA ASN A 188 -5.04 22.21 3.21
C ASN A 188 -5.54 20.94 2.46
N TYR A 189 -6.52 20.23 3.02
CA TYR A 189 -7.03 18.94 2.57
C TYR A 189 -8.56 18.98 2.37
N ASN A 190 -9.12 20.18 2.17
CA ASN A 190 -10.56 20.47 2.05
C ASN A 190 -11.29 19.76 0.89
N GLU A 191 -10.55 19.06 0.03
CA GLU A 191 -11.08 18.30 -1.11
C GLU A 191 -10.90 16.78 -0.95
N ASP A 192 -10.21 16.32 0.10
CA ASP A 192 -9.97 14.91 0.32
C ASP A 192 -11.21 14.24 0.94
N MET A 193 -11.59 13.09 0.41
CA MET A 193 -12.54 12.22 1.07
C MET A 193 -11.89 11.61 2.32
N GLN A 194 -12.67 11.42 3.37
CA GLN A 194 -12.16 11.00 4.68
C GLN A 194 -12.82 9.71 5.13
N ARG A 195 -12.06 8.81 5.73
CA ARG A 195 -12.56 7.58 6.34
C ARG A 195 -12.04 7.47 7.76
N TRP A 196 -12.98 7.33 8.70
CA TRP A 196 -12.68 7.00 10.10
C TRP A 196 -12.45 5.50 10.25
N PRO A 197 -11.62 5.07 11.23
CA PRO A 197 -11.46 3.67 11.58
C PRO A 197 -12.82 3.00 11.85
N LYS A 198 -12.95 1.75 11.41
CA LYS A 198 -14.10 0.87 11.61
C LYS A 198 -13.63 -0.49 12.11
N GLU A 199 -14.56 -1.45 12.19
CA GLU A 199 -14.20 -2.84 12.47
C GLU A 199 -13.35 -3.42 11.32
N PRO A 200 -12.15 -3.96 11.61
CA PRO A 200 -11.23 -4.43 10.58
C PRO A 200 -11.73 -5.70 9.91
N ASP A 201 -11.62 -5.75 8.58
CA ASP A 201 -11.88 -6.96 7.80
C ASP A 201 -10.70 -7.94 7.93
N ARG A 202 -10.83 -8.90 8.85
CA ARG A 202 -9.80 -9.91 9.14
C ARG A 202 -9.55 -10.91 8.00
N THR A 203 -10.31 -10.85 6.90
CA THR A 203 -10.08 -11.69 5.72
C THR A 203 -9.04 -11.13 4.76
N GLN A 204 -8.63 -9.86 4.93
CA GLN A 204 -7.61 -9.24 4.08
C GLN A 204 -6.20 -9.73 4.43
N ALA A 205 -5.32 -9.81 3.42
CA ALA A 205 -3.95 -10.33 3.57
C ALA A 205 -3.13 -9.57 4.62
N ILE A 206 -3.33 -8.26 4.75
CA ILE A 206 -2.63 -7.45 5.76
C ILE A 206 -2.95 -7.89 7.19
N ALA A 207 -4.14 -8.44 7.44
CA ALA A 207 -4.53 -8.90 8.75
C ALA A 207 -3.75 -10.15 9.16
N SER A 208 -3.46 -11.06 8.24
CA SER A 208 -2.58 -12.22 8.50
C SER A 208 -1.13 -11.79 8.66
N ILE A 209 -0.64 -10.85 7.84
CA ILE A 209 0.74 -10.32 7.94
C ILE A 209 1.01 -9.75 9.34
N LEU A 210 0.04 -9.06 9.92
CA LEU A 210 0.15 -8.48 11.26
C LEU A 210 -0.03 -9.48 12.42
N GLN A 211 -0.51 -10.70 12.16
CA GLN A 211 -0.67 -11.75 13.17
C GLN A 211 0.54 -12.68 13.26
N ASP A 212 1.31 -12.78 12.16
CA ASP A 212 2.49 -13.63 12.08
C ASP A 212 3.74 -13.00 12.72
N PHE A 213 3.60 -11.81 13.33
CA PHE A 213 4.64 -11.04 14.03
C PHE A 213 4.10 -10.48 15.36
#